data_AF-A0A1G0YT80-F1
#
_entry.id   AF-A0A1G0YT80-F1
#
_cell.length_a   1.000
_cell.length_b   1.000
_cell.length_c   1.000
_cell.angle_alpha   90.00
_cell.angle_beta   90.00
_cell.angle_gamma   90.00
#
_symmetry.space_group_name_H-M   'P 1'
#
loop_
_entity.id
_entity.type
_entity.pdbx_description
1 polymer ?
#
loop_
_entity_poly.entity_id
_entity_poly.type
_entity_poly.pdbx_seq_one_letter_code
_entity_poly.pdbx_strand_id
1 'polypeptide(L)'
;MRFYTAGFQGFTNPTGIVYNAVSMAQAVRRAACKIPYLKDEFFQHNGLWCSWQHHGFFSDPSLDAAIERANSTQERFRRALCDCELFVMTPSTSVVYEHHGQVVSNCHKVANHEFVRKTLSVEENYRAITDAIRAARTVSRDCAILLSLSPVIHYPGDLVLNVRSKAQLLAAIHQCLEENENTYYFPAYEIMSLQLRDYRFYNEDMLHPSELARNIVIESFIDSWFTEEVHDILAESARQRRAAAHRPLHNRPAK
;
A
#
# COMPACT_ATOMS: atom_id res chain seq x y z
N MET A 1 -6.54 -6.04 7.82
CA MET A 1 -7.81 -6.30 8.56
C MET A 1 -7.59 -7.19 9.79
N ARG A 2 -6.86 -8.32 9.68
CA ARG A 2 -6.61 -9.24 10.81
C ARG A 2 -5.93 -8.60 12.04
N PHE A 3 -4.89 -7.79 11.83
CA PHE A 3 -4.21 -7.07 12.91
C PHE A 3 -5.14 -6.07 13.62
N TYR A 4 -5.87 -5.23 12.87
CA TYR A 4 -6.85 -4.31 13.48
C TYR A 4 -7.91 -5.02 14.32
N THR A 5 -8.44 -6.15 13.85
CA THR A 5 -9.42 -6.95 14.61
C THR A 5 -8.83 -7.61 15.85
N ALA A 6 -7.51 -7.72 15.95
CA ALA A 6 -6.79 -8.22 17.11
C ALA A 6 -6.30 -7.09 18.05
N GLY A 7 -6.72 -5.84 17.81
CA GLY A 7 -6.42 -4.70 18.66
C GLY A 7 -5.14 -3.95 18.30
N PHE A 8 -4.40 -4.39 17.28
CA PHE A 8 -3.22 -3.67 16.79
C PHE A 8 -3.62 -2.33 16.18
N GLN A 9 -2.91 -1.28 16.56
CA GLN A 9 -3.02 0.03 15.93
C GLN A 9 -2.28 0.03 14.59
N GLY A 10 -2.72 0.86 13.66
CA GLY A 10 -2.07 0.97 12.37
C GLY A 10 -2.77 1.97 11.47
N PHE A 11 -2.09 2.32 10.39
CA PHE A 11 -2.59 3.25 9.40
C PHE A 11 -2.13 2.79 8.02
N THR A 12 -3.04 2.82 7.03
CA THR A 12 -2.74 2.34 5.68
C THR A 12 -3.26 3.31 4.63
N ASN A 13 -2.57 3.40 3.50
CA ASN A 13 -3.03 4.11 2.30
C ASN A 13 -3.41 5.58 2.55
N PRO A 14 -2.48 6.44 3.01
CA PRO A 14 -2.73 7.85 3.36
C PRO A 14 -3.34 8.69 2.23
N THR A 15 -3.08 8.31 0.99
CA THR A 15 -3.62 8.96 -0.21
C THR A 15 -4.52 8.02 -1.01
N GLY A 16 -4.95 6.91 -0.41
CA GLY A 16 -5.69 5.83 -1.05
C GLY A 16 -4.76 4.82 -1.72
N ILE A 17 -5.31 4.03 -2.65
CA ILE A 17 -4.54 2.96 -3.30
C ILE A 17 -3.53 3.59 -4.28
N VAL A 18 -2.25 3.34 -4.02
CA VAL A 18 -1.12 3.81 -4.82
C VAL A 18 -0.22 2.62 -5.13
N TYR A 19 0.36 2.61 -6.34
CA TYR A 19 1.05 1.44 -6.88
C TYR A 19 2.54 1.65 -7.15
N ASN A 20 2.97 2.89 -7.44
CA ASN A 20 4.35 3.19 -7.81
C ASN A 20 5.12 3.85 -6.65
N ALA A 21 6.43 3.62 -6.61
CA ALA A 21 7.29 4.11 -5.55
C ALA A 21 7.35 5.65 -5.48
N VAL A 22 7.30 6.34 -6.61
CA VAL A 22 7.36 7.82 -6.68
C VAL A 22 6.19 8.45 -5.93
N SER A 23 4.97 8.00 -6.21
CA SER A 23 3.76 8.48 -5.55
C SER A 23 3.75 8.15 -4.05
N MET A 24 4.21 6.96 -3.66
CA MET A 24 4.35 6.59 -2.26
C MET A 24 5.35 7.50 -1.54
N ALA A 25 6.51 7.75 -2.15
CA ALA A 25 7.55 8.63 -1.60
C ALA A 25 7.05 10.07 -1.43
N GLN A 26 6.28 10.58 -2.40
CA GLN A 26 5.65 11.90 -2.30
C GLN A 26 4.71 12.00 -1.08
N ALA A 27 3.89 10.97 -0.83
CA ALA A 27 2.99 10.95 0.33
C ALA A 27 3.76 10.93 1.65
N VAL A 28 4.80 10.09 1.76
CA VAL A 28 5.65 10.01 2.96
C VAL A 28 6.39 11.33 3.19
N ARG A 29 7.02 11.89 2.17
CA ARG A 29 7.74 13.17 2.25
C ARG A 29 6.82 14.32 2.65
N ARG A 30 5.63 14.42 2.06
CA ARG A 30 4.66 15.46 2.44
C ARG A 30 4.27 15.35 3.90
N ALA A 31 3.95 14.15 4.38
CA ALA A 31 3.62 13.92 5.78
C ALA A 31 4.79 14.29 6.71
N ALA A 32 6.00 13.82 6.39
CA ALA A 32 7.20 14.09 7.17
C ALA A 32 7.52 15.59 7.27
N CYS A 33 7.48 16.30 6.14
CA CYS A 33 7.78 17.73 6.06
C CYS A 33 6.59 18.63 6.44
N LYS A 34 5.43 18.07 6.82
CA LYS A 34 4.19 18.82 7.14
C LYS A 34 3.77 19.80 6.02
N ILE A 35 3.96 19.39 4.75
CA ILE A 35 3.60 20.21 3.59
C ILE A 35 2.11 20.02 3.31
N PRO A 36 1.24 21.03 3.51
CA PRO A 36 -0.19 20.87 3.29
C PRO A 36 -0.53 20.76 1.81
N TYR A 37 -1.68 20.14 1.51
CA TYR A 37 -2.34 20.21 0.22
C TYR A 37 -3.09 21.52 0.06
N LEU A 38 -2.81 22.24 -1.02
CA LEU A 38 -3.38 23.55 -1.32
C LEU A 38 -4.42 23.50 -2.43
N LYS A 39 -5.24 24.56 -2.52
CA LYS A 39 -6.37 24.66 -3.45
C LYS A 39 -6.00 24.47 -4.92
N ASP A 40 -4.85 25.01 -5.33
CA ASP A 40 -4.32 24.94 -6.69
C ASP A 40 -3.81 23.55 -7.10
N GLU A 41 -3.72 22.61 -6.15
CA GLU A 41 -3.37 21.22 -6.38
C GLU A 41 -4.57 20.32 -6.67
N PHE A 42 -5.77 20.91 -6.66
CA PHE A 42 -7.03 20.23 -6.98
C PHE A 42 -7.60 20.76 -8.30
N PHE A 43 -8.22 19.87 -9.04
CA PHE A 43 -8.87 20.16 -10.31
C PHE A 43 -10.25 19.52 -10.34
N GLN A 44 -11.15 20.09 -11.13
CA GLN A 44 -12.50 19.56 -11.27
C GLN A 44 -12.57 18.55 -12.42
N HIS A 45 -13.15 17.37 -12.16
CA HIS A 45 -13.46 16.39 -13.20
C HIS A 45 -14.76 15.65 -12.84
N ASN A 46 -15.69 15.56 -13.80
CA ASN A 46 -17.01 14.93 -13.60
C ASN A 46 -17.76 15.40 -12.35
N GLY A 47 -17.73 16.70 -12.07
CA GLY A 47 -18.42 17.31 -10.93
C GLY A 47 -17.76 17.08 -9.56
N LEU A 48 -16.57 16.48 -9.52
CA LEU A 48 -15.79 16.26 -8.29
C LEU A 48 -14.48 17.04 -8.33
N TRP A 49 -14.02 17.49 -7.17
CA TRP A 49 -12.67 17.98 -6.97
C TRP A 49 -11.73 16.82 -6.69
N CYS A 50 -10.71 16.68 -7.52
CA CYS A 50 -9.75 15.59 -7.52
C CYS A 50 -8.34 16.14 -7.30
N SER A 51 -7.44 15.29 -6.81
CA SER A 51 -6.01 15.57 -6.73
C SER A 51 -5.24 14.46 -7.43
N TRP A 52 -4.25 14.82 -8.24
CA TRP A 52 -3.40 13.86 -8.94
C TRP A 52 -2.64 12.93 -8.00
N GLN A 53 -2.44 13.34 -6.75
CA GLN A 53 -1.72 12.58 -5.72
C GLN A 53 -2.62 11.66 -4.90
N HIS A 54 -3.94 11.67 -5.14
CA HIS A 54 -4.91 10.91 -4.35
C HIS A 54 -5.76 9.99 -5.21
N HIS A 55 -6.12 8.84 -4.64
CA HIS A 55 -7.17 7.99 -5.18
C HIS A 55 -8.51 8.72 -5.21
N GLY A 56 -9.41 8.36 -6.14
CA GLY A 56 -10.74 8.96 -6.28
C GLY A 56 -11.65 8.86 -5.04
N PHE A 57 -11.26 8.09 -4.03
CA PHE A 57 -11.93 8.06 -2.71
C PHE A 57 -11.82 9.41 -1.98
N PHE A 58 -10.79 10.21 -2.29
CA PHE A 58 -10.60 11.53 -1.70
C PHE A 58 -11.33 12.64 -2.45
N SER A 59 -11.91 12.32 -3.62
CA SER A 59 -12.62 13.30 -4.43
C SER A 59 -13.97 13.64 -3.82
N ASP A 60 -14.36 14.91 -3.91
CA ASP A 60 -15.58 15.43 -3.28
C ASP A 60 -16.19 16.56 -4.13
N PRO A 61 -17.52 16.72 -4.21
CA PRO A 61 -18.14 17.87 -4.88
C PRO A 61 -17.72 19.22 -4.28
N SER A 62 -17.37 19.25 -2.99
CA SER A 62 -16.84 20.44 -2.31
C SER A 62 -15.31 20.43 -2.30
N LEU A 63 -14.71 21.49 -2.85
CA LEU A 63 -13.26 21.68 -2.84
C LEU A 63 -12.69 21.71 -1.42
N ASP A 64 -13.35 22.46 -0.54
CA ASP A 64 -12.91 22.60 0.85
C ASP A 64 -12.96 21.24 1.58
N ALA A 65 -13.98 20.43 1.31
CA ALA A 65 -14.09 19.09 1.89
C ALA A 65 -13.01 18.13 1.35
N ALA A 66 -12.66 18.21 0.06
CA ALA A 66 -11.57 17.43 -0.52
C ALA A 66 -10.21 17.80 0.09
N ILE A 67 -9.94 19.11 0.24
CA ILE A 67 -8.72 19.64 0.87
C ILE A 67 -8.65 19.22 2.35
N GLU A 68 -9.74 19.36 3.10
CA GLU A 68 -9.81 18.98 4.51
C GLU A 68 -9.58 17.48 4.69
N ARG A 69 -10.21 16.64 3.85
CA ARG A 69 -10.01 15.18 3.87
C ARG A 69 -8.56 14.79 3.58
N ALA A 70 -7.94 15.40 2.58
CA ALA A 70 -6.53 15.16 2.24
C ALA A 70 -5.60 15.54 3.42
N ASN A 71 -5.71 16.77 3.91
CA ASN A 71 -4.85 17.28 4.98
C ASN A 71 -5.06 16.58 6.33
N SER A 72 -6.31 16.30 6.71
CA SER A 72 -6.62 15.57 7.95
C SER A 72 -6.11 14.12 7.89
N THR A 73 -6.13 13.48 6.72
CA THR A 73 -5.59 12.14 6.52
C THR A 73 -4.06 12.13 6.55
N GLN A 74 -3.43 13.14 5.95
CA GLN A 74 -1.98 13.34 6.03
C GLN A 74 -1.50 13.53 7.47
N GLU A 75 -2.18 14.35 8.28
CA GLU A 75 -1.79 14.55 9.67
C GLU A 75 -1.99 13.28 10.51
N ARG A 76 -3.06 12.52 10.28
CA ARG A 76 -3.24 11.20 10.91
C ARG A 76 -2.13 10.23 10.52
N PHE A 77 -1.75 10.22 9.24
CA PHE A 77 -0.64 9.40 8.76
C PHE A 77 0.69 9.80 9.40
N ARG A 78 0.97 11.11 9.51
CA ARG A 78 2.18 11.61 10.17
C ARG A 78 2.25 11.20 11.64
N ARG A 79 1.12 11.26 12.36
CA ARG A 79 1.04 10.78 13.76
C ARG A 79 1.31 9.29 13.85
N ALA A 80 0.65 8.50 13.00
CA ALA A 80 0.89 7.05 12.94
C ALA A 80 2.36 6.74 12.62
N LEU A 81 2.99 7.50 11.73
CA LEU A 81 4.41 7.36 11.37
C LEU A 81 5.35 7.76 12.52
N CYS A 82 4.93 8.66 13.42
CA CYS A 82 5.69 9.04 14.61
C CYS A 82 5.71 7.92 15.65
N ASP A 83 4.59 7.23 15.80
CA ASP A 83 4.38 6.22 16.85
C ASP A 83 4.59 4.78 16.34
N CYS A 84 4.92 4.58 15.06
CA CYS A 84 5.04 3.25 14.50
C CYS A 84 6.39 2.59 14.82
N GLU A 85 6.32 1.31 15.15
CA GLU A 85 7.47 0.42 15.27
C GLU A 85 7.86 -0.21 13.92
N LEU A 86 6.88 -0.34 13.02
CA LEU A 86 7.02 -0.96 11.71
C LEU A 86 6.34 -0.12 10.62
N PHE A 87 7.12 0.30 9.62
CA PHE A 87 6.64 0.96 8.42
C PHE A 87 6.75 0.03 7.23
N VAL A 88 5.61 -0.33 6.63
CA VAL A 88 5.57 -1.26 5.48
C VAL A 88 5.29 -0.48 4.20
N MET A 89 6.13 -0.67 3.18
CA MET A 89 5.96 -0.10 1.85
C MET A 89 5.95 -1.21 0.79
N THR A 90 4.87 -1.26 0.00
CA THR A 90 4.64 -2.35 -0.96
C THR A 90 4.39 -1.83 -2.38
N PRO A 91 5.41 -1.31 -3.09
CA PRO A 91 5.25 -0.91 -4.48
C PRO A 91 4.90 -2.11 -5.34
N SER A 92 4.19 -1.86 -6.43
CA SER A 92 3.64 -2.91 -7.28
C SER A 92 3.94 -2.71 -8.76
N THR A 93 4.27 -1.49 -9.19
CA THR A 93 4.70 -1.25 -10.57
C THR A 93 5.70 -0.09 -10.72
N SER A 94 6.63 -0.26 -11.66
CA SER A 94 7.52 0.79 -12.19
C SER A 94 6.83 1.61 -13.27
N VAL A 95 5.64 1.25 -13.72
CA VAL A 95 4.93 2.00 -14.76
C VAL A 95 4.16 3.13 -14.11
N VAL A 96 4.36 4.33 -14.64
CA VAL A 96 3.75 5.56 -14.16
C VAL A 96 3.09 6.31 -15.31
N TYR A 97 2.16 7.18 -14.94
CA TYR A 97 1.56 8.16 -15.83
C TYR A 97 2.01 9.54 -15.37
N GLU A 98 2.44 10.36 -16.32
CA GLU A 98 2.84 11.74 -16.08
C GLU A 98 1.83 12.68 -16.72
N HIS A 99 1.40 13.69 -15.97
CA HIS A 99 0.58 14.80 -16.43
C HIS A 99 1.39 16.09 -16.26
N HIS A 100 1.65 16.80 -17.35
CA HIS A 100 2.52 17.99 -17.38
C HIS A 100 3.88 17.79 -16.65
N GLY A 101 4.52 16.62 -16.86
CA GLY A 101 5.82 16.28 -16.28
C GLY A 101 5.78 15.86 -14.82
N GLN A 102 4.60 15.72 -14.21
CA GLN A 102 4.44 15.21 -12.85
C GLN A 102 3.85 13.81 -12.85
N VAL A 103 4.48 12.86 -12.15
CA VAL A 103 3.90 11.54 -11.91
C VAL A 103 2.62 11.67 -11.09
N VAL A 104 1.55 11.07 -11.59
CA VAL A 104 0.24 11.05 -10.93
C VAL A 104 -0.02 9.69 -10.28
N SER A 105 -0.70 9.70 -9.14
CA SER A 105 -1.14 8.49 -8.42
C SER A 105 -2.46 7.93 -8.98
N ASN A 106 -3.31 8.79 -9.53
CA ASN A 106 -4.59 8.40 -10.14
C ASN A 106 -4.93 9.32 -11.32
N CYS A 107 -5.34 8.76 -12.46
CA CYS A 107 -5.72 9.54 -13.64
C CYS A 107 -7.18 10.04 -13.60
N HIS A 108 -7.96 9.66 -12.59
CA HIS A 108 -9.35 10.10 -12.37
C HIS A 108 -10.30 9.92 -13.56
N LYS A 109 -10.03 8.94 -14.43
CA LYS A 109 -10.76 8.69 -15.70
C LYS A 109 -10.67 9.84 -16.72
N VAL A 110 -9.72 10.76 -16.54
CA VAL A 110 -9.34 11.74 -17.57
C VAL A 110 -8.78 11.00 -18.78
N ALA A 111 -8.97 11.57 -19.97
CA ALA A 111 -8.62 10.92 -21.23
C ALA A 111 -7.12 10.56 -21.30
N ASN A 112 -6.83 9.34 -21.75
CA ASN A 112 -5.45 8.80 -21.73
C ASN A 112 -4.43 9.64 -22.52
N HIS A 113 -4.85 10.43 -23.50
CA HIS A 113 -3.94 11.27 -24.31
C HIS A 113 -3.37 12.47 -23.54
N GLU A 114 -3.95 12.83 -22.39
CA GLU A 114 -3.43 13.85 -21.47
C GLU A 114 -2.19 13.35 -20.69
N PHE A 115 -1.92 12.04 -20.74
CA PHE A 115 -0.87 11.42 -19.93
C PHE A 115 0.23 10.81 -20.80
N VAL A 116 1.47 10.97 -20.33
CA VAL A 116 2.61 10.24 -20.86
C VAL A 116 2.84 9.00 -20.00
N ARG A 117 2.76 7.83 -20.60
CA ARG A 117 3.11 6.57 -19.91
C ARG A 117 4.61 6.36 -19.95
N LYS A 118 5.22 6.16 -18.78
CA LYS A 118 6.65 5.89 -18.63
C LYS A 118 6.88 4.65 -17.78
N THR A 119 7.98 3.94 -18.03
CA THR A 119 8.46 2.88 -17.13
C THR A 119 9.71 3.39 -16.43
N LEU A 120 9.64 3.51 -15.11
CA LEU A 120 10.76 3.92 -14.26
C LEU A 120 11.91 2.92 -14.39
N SER A 121 13.12 3.45 -14.42
CA SER A 121 14.35 2.68 -14.32
C SER A 121 14.56 2.14 -12.90
N VAL A 122 15.54 1.24 -12.72
CA VAL A 122 15.98 0.78 -11.39
C VAL A 122 16.38 1.98 -10.54
N GLU A 123 17.20 2.88 -11.09
CA GLU A 123 17.69 4.08 -10.41
C GLU A 123 16.56 5.02 -9.97
N GLU A 124 15.55 5.26 -10.82
CA GLU A 124 14.40 6.10 -10.45
C GLU A 124 13.56 5.49 -9.33
N ASN A 125 13.36 4.16 -9.35
CA ASN A 125 12.69 3.45 -8.26
C ASN A 125 13.52 3.49 -6.97
N TYR A 126 14.83 3.24 -7.06
CA TYR A 126 15.75 3.25 -5.93
C TYR A 126 15.76 4.62 -5.25
N ARG A 127 15.85 5.71 -6.02
CA ARG A 127 15.75 7.09 -5.48
C ARG A 127 14.42 7.33 -4.78
N ALA A 128 13.31 6.95 -5.40
CA ALA A 128 11.99 7.13 -4.79
C ALA A 128 11.84 6.35 -3.47
N ILE A 129 12.25 5.08 -3.44
CA ILE A 129 12.19 4.26 -2.22
C ILE A 129 13.12 4.82 -1.15
N THR A 130 14.34 5.21 -1.51
CA THR A 130 15.31 5.84 -0.60
C THR A 130 14.78 7.16 -0.03
N ASP A 131 14.13 7.99 -0.84
CA ASP A 131 13.51 9.24 -0.39
C ASP A 131 12.37 8.97 0.59
N ALA A 132 11.54 7.94 0.34
CA ALA A 132 10.51 7.52 1.29
C ALA A 132 11.11 7.06 2.62
N ILE A 133 12.16 6.23 2.58
CA ILE A 133 12.90 5.75 3.76
C ILE A 133 13.46 6.92 4.56
N ARG A 134 14.18 7.83 3.90
CA ARG A 134 14.78 9.01 4.55
C ARG A 134 13.71 9.89 5.17
N ALA A 135 12.64 10.18 4.45
CA ALA A 135 11.53 10.98 4.96
C ALA A 135 10.87 10.32 6.19
N ALA A 136 10.60 9.01 6.15
CA ALA A 136 10.06 8.28 7.29
C ALA A 136 10.98 8.38 8.51
N ARG A 137 12.29 8.22 8.33
CA ARG A 137 13.29 8.32 9.40
C ARG A 137 13.42 9.71 10.02
N THR A 138 13.07 10.77 9.29
CA THR A 138 13.02 12.11 9.90
C THR A 138 11.89 12.25 10.93
N VAL A 139 10.89 11.36 10.87
CA VAL A 139 9.73 11.34 11.79
C VAL A 139 9.91 10.28 12.86
N SER A 140 10.31 9.07 12.50
CA SER A 140 10.59 7.98 13.44
C SER A 140 11.92 7.31 13.11
N ARG A 141 12.93 7.58 13.94
CA ARG A 141 14.32 7.15 13.72
C ARG A 141 14.51 5.64 13.89
N ASP A 142 13.79 5.06 14.86
CA ASP A 142 14.00 3.67 15.30
C ASP A 142 12.99 2.68 14.65
N CYS A 143 12.01 3.20 13.90
CA CYS A 143 11.04 2.38 13.17
C CYS A 143 11.75 1.43 12.19
N ALA A 144 11.45 0.14 12.29
CA ALA A 144 11.86 -0.84 11.30
C ALA A 144 11.13 -0.56 9.98
N ILE A 145 11.86 -0.62 8.87
CA ILE A 145 11.27 -0.45 7.54
C ILE A 145 11.20 -1.80 6.85
N LEU A 146 10.01 -2.16 6.40
CA LEU A 146 9.77 -3.38 5.65
C LEU A 146 9.32 -3.05 4.23
N LEU A 147 10.16 -3.41 3.28
CA LEU A 147 9.84 -3.36 1.86
C LEU A 147 9.25 -4.69 1.42
N SER A 148 8.30 -4.66 0.49
CA SER A 148 7.80 -5.87 -0.15
C SER A 148 7.40 -5.56 -1.59
N LEU A 149 7.61 -6.47 -2.52
CA LEU A 149 7.08 -6.33 -3.86
C LEU A 149 5.66 -6.92 -3.89
N SER A 150 4.68 -6.15 -4.36
CA SER A 150 3.30 -6.67 -4.46
C SER A 150 3.24 -7.83 -5.45
N PRO A 151 2.51 -8.92 -5.15
CA PRO A 151 2.29 -10.04 -6.06
C PRO A 151 1.27 -9.77 -7.18
N VAL A 152 0.51 -8.68 -7.11
CA VAL A 152 -0.57 -8.39 -8.07
C VAL A 152 0.00 -8.14 -9.47
N ILE A 153 -0.65 -8.72 -10.48
CA ILE A 153 -0.35 -8.48 -11.90
C ILE A 153 -1.04 -7.19 -12.35
N HIS A 154 -0.27 -6.15 -12.69
CA HIS A 154 -0.84 -4.84 -13.05
C HIS A 154 -1.15 -4.67 -14.54
N TYR A 155 -0.49 -5.46 -15.39
CA TYR A 155 -0.62 -5.35 -16.85
C TYR A 155 -0.97 -6.71 -17.47
N PRO A 156 -2.20 -7.20 -17.28
CA PRO A 156 -2.67 -8.48 -17.84
C PRO A 156 -2.45 -8.63 -19.35
N GLY A 157 -2.61 -7.54 -20.10
CA GLY A 157 -2.44 -7.53 -21.56
C GLY A 157 -1.01 -7.29 -22.04
N ASP A 158 -0.06 -7.02 -21.13
CA ASP A 158 1.35 -6.78 -21.44
C ASP A 158 2.22 -7.45 -20.37
N LEU A 159 2.31 -8.77 -20.47
CA LEU A 159 3.03 -9.61 -19.51
C LEU A 159 4.52 -9.26 -19.45
N VAL A 160 5.12 -8.91 -20.60
CA VAL A 160 6.53 -8.49 -20.67
C VAL A 160 6.73 -7.21 -19.89
N LEU A 161 5.86 -6.21 -20.06
CA LEU A 161 5.91 -4.98 -19.27
C LEU A 161 5.71 -5.25 -17.79
N ASN A 162 4.77 -6.12 -17.40
CA ASN A 162 4.57 -6.50 -16.00
C ASN A 162 5.85 -7.08 -15.40
N VAL A 163 6.45 -8.09 -16.04
CA VAL A 163 7.67 -8.74 -15.55
C VAL A 163 8.84 -7.75 -15.51
N ARG A 164 9.05 -6.95 -16.55
CA ARG A 164 10.09 -5.92 -16.59
C ARG A 164 9.92 -4.92 -15.44
N SER A 165 8.69 -4.43 -15.23
CA SER A 165 8.35 -3.51 -14.15
C SER A 165 8.64 -4.10 -12.76
N LYS A 166 8.30 -5.37 -12.53
CA LYS A 166 8.57 -6.08 -11.27
C LYS A 166 10.08 -6.29 -11.07
N ALA A 167 10.81 -6.69 -12.11
CA ALA A 167 12.26 -6.87 -12.05
C ALA A 167 12.99 -5.56 -11.71
N GLN A 168 12.57 -4.44 -12.29
CA GLN A 168 13.13 -3.13 -11.98
C GLN A 168 12.89 -2.71 -10.53
N LEU A 169 11.67 -2.92 -10.01
CA LEU A 169 11.35 -2.66 -8.61
C LEU A 169 12.12 -3.57 -7.67
N LEU A 170 12.21 -4.86 -7.97
CA LEU A 170 12.91 -5.83 -7.12
C LEU A 170 14.39 -5.47 -6.99
N ALA A 171 15.06 -5.16 -8.10
CA ALA A 171 16.45 -4.70 -8.09
C ALA A 171 16.62 -3.42 -7.25
N ALA A 172 15.73 -2.44 -7.43
CA ALA A 172 15.77 -1.18 -6.67
C ALA A 172 15.54 -1.38 -5.17
N ILE A 173 14.60 -2.27 -4.80
CA ILE A 173 14.34 -2.65 -3.40
C ILE A 173 15.60 -3.23 -2.79
N HIS A 174 16.23 -4.22 -3.43
CA HIS A 174 17.42 -4.88 -2.88
C HIS A 174 18.61 -3.93 -2.77
N GLN A 175 18.80 -3.01 -3.72
CA GLN A 175 19.80 -1.95 -3.60
C GLN A 175 19.53 -1.05 -2.36
N CYS A 176 18.26 -0.72 -2.08
CA CYS A 176 17.93 0.04 -0.86
C CYS A 176 18.28 -0.73 0.42
N LEU A 177 18.09 -2.05 0.45
CA LEU A 177 18.41 -2.89 1.63
C LEU A 177 19.89 -2.88 1.95
N GLU A 178 20.75 -2.92 0.93
CA GLU A 178 22.21 -2.93 1.09
C GLU A 178 22.74 -1.63 1.69
N GLU A 179 22.05 -0.50 1.45
CA GLU A 179 22.50 0.83 1.85
C GLU A 179 21.78 1.39 3.09
N ASN A 180 20.75 0.71 3.60
CA ASN A 180 19.95 1.20 4.72
C ASN A 180 19.83 0.15 5.83
N GLU A 181 20.45 0.41 6.99
CA GLU A 181 20.30 -0.39 8.21
C GLU A 181 18.83 -0.46 8.68
N ASN A 182 18.43 -1.44 9.48
CA ASN A 182 17.05 -1.56 9.98
C ASN A 182 15.97 -1.51 8.87
N THR A 183 16.34 -1.96 7.66
CA THR A 183 15.46 -2.06 6.49
C THR A 183 15.53 -3.48 5.97
N TYR A 184 14.36 -4.05 5.69
CA TYR A 184 14.23 -5.46 5.42
C TYR A 184 13.25 -5.72 4.29
N TYR A 185 13.23 -6.97 3.81
CA TYR A 185 12.38 -7.40 2.72
C TYR A 185 11.48 -8.56 3.12
N PHE A 186 10.19 -8.45 2.79
CA PHE A 186 9.24 -9.56 2.88
C PHE A 186 8.88 -10.07 1.47
N PRO A 187 9.11 -11.35 1.16
CA PRO A 187 9.04 -11.89 -0.19
C PRO A 187 7.61 -12.29 -0.63
N ALA A 188 6.66 -11.37 -0.54
CA ALA A 188 5.26 -11.64 -0.93
C ALA A 188 5.10 -11.98 -2.42
N TYR A 189 5.84 -11.28 -3.29
CA TYR A 189 5.87 -11.55 -4.72
C TYR A 189 6.37 -12.97 -5.02
N GLU A 190 7.48 -13.37 -4.41
CA GLU A 190 8.11 -14.67 -4.63
C GLU A 190 7.29 -15.81 -4.04
N ILE A 191 6.65 -15.63 -2.88
CA ILE A 191 5.70 -16.60 -2.34
C ILE A 191 4.61 -16.87 -3.38
N MET A 192 4.01 -15.80 -3.93
CA MET A 192 2.96 -15.94 -4.94
C MET A 192 3.46 -16.53 -6.26
N SER A 193 4.57 -16.04 -6.79
CA SER A 193 5.05 -16.44 -8.12
C SER A 193 5.82 -17.76 -8.14
N LEU A 194 6.47 -18.12 -7.03
CA LEU A 194 7.37 -19.28 -6.97
C LEU A 194 6.88 -20.40 -6.04
N GLN A 195 6.07 -20.13 -5.02
CA GLN A 195 5.53 -21.17 -4.14
C GLN A 195 4.06 -21.49 -4.47
N LEU A 196 3.23 -20.47 -4.68
CA LEU A 196 1.78 -20.60 -4.92
C LEU A 196 1.42 -20.61 -6.41
N ARG A 197 2.01 -21.54 -7.17
CA ARG A 197 1.94 -21.56 -8.65
C ARG A 197 0.62 -22.03 -9.26
N ASP A 198 -0.29 -22.55 -8.44
CA ASP A 198 -1.57 -23.10 -8.91
C ASP A 198 -2.62 -21.97 -9.06
N TYR A 199 -3.45 -22.05 -10.11
CA TYR A 199 -4.50 -21.06 -10.37
C TYR A 199 -5.53 -20.91 -9.24
N ARG A 200 -5.67 -21.90 -8.35
CA ARG A 200 -6.48 -21.79 -7.11
C ARG A 200 -6.04 -20.63 -6.20
N PHE A 201 -4.82 -20.14 -6.37
CA PHE A 201 -4.25 -19.03 -5.63
C PHE A 201 -4.52 -17.66 -6.26
N TYR A 202 -5.24 -17.62 -7.38
CA TYR A 202 -5.68 -16.38 -8.02
C TYR A 202 -7.21 -16.27 -7.97
N ASN A 203 -7.71 -15.04 -7.93
CA ASN A 203 -9.13 -14.76 -8.13
C ASN A 203 -9.52 -15.09 -9.58
N GLU A 204 -10.83 -15.03 -9.88
CA GLU A 204 -11.36 -15.22 -11.24
C GLU A 204 -10.77 -14.26 -12.28
N ASP A 205 -10.29 -13.08 -11.86
CA ASP A 205 -9.61 -12.14 -12.74
C ASP A 205 -8.21 -12.60 -13.18
N MET A 206 -7.66 -13.63 -12.51
CA MET A 206 -6.32 -14.17 -12.73
C MET A 206 -5.17 -13.19 -12.41
N LEU A 207 -5.46 -12.06 -11.74
CA LEU A 207 -4.48 -11.01 -11.44
C LEU A 207 -4.23 -10.84 -9.95
N HIS A 208 -5.30 -10.96 -9.17
CA HIS A 208 -5.25 -10.76 -7.74
C HIS A 208 -5.15 -12.09 -7.00
N PRO A 209 -4.39 -12.17 -5.89
CA PRO A 209 -4.35 -13.36 -5.06
C PRO A 209 -5.74 -13.70 -4.51
N SER A 210 -6.08 -15.00 -4.51
CA SER A 210 -7.29 -15.54 -3.89
C SER A 210 -7.27 -15.35 -2.38
N GLU A 211 -8.42 -15.53 -1.71
CA GLU A 211 -8.47 -15.45 -0.25
C GLU A 211 -7.52 -16.46 0.42
N LEU A 212 -7.47 -17.68 -0.10
CA LEU A 212 -6.53 -18.71 0.36
C LEU A 212 -5.08 -18.21 0.25
N ALA A 213 -4.72 -17.64 -0.90
CA ALA A 213 -3.37 -17.14 -1.13
C ALA A 213 -3.01 -15.97 -0.21
N ARG A 214 -3.92 -15.00 -0.04
CA ARG A 214 -3.74 -13.90 0.91
C ARG A 214 -3.56 -14.41 2.34
N ASN A 215 -4.32 -15.42 2.75
CA ASN A 215 -4.18 -16.02 4.08
C ASN A 215 -2.80 -16.66 4.24
N ILE A 216 -2.32 -17.43 3.27
CA ILE A 216 -0.98 -18.03 3.31
C ILE A 216 0.10 -16.96 3.42
N VAL A 217 0.06 -15.93 2.56
CA VAL A 217 1.04 -14.83 2.60
C VAL A 217 1.01 -14.09 3.94
N ILE A 218 -0.19 -13.86 4.51
CA ILE A 218 -0.35 -13.22 5.82
C ILE A 218 0.22 -14.11 6.93
N GLU A 219 -0.02 -15.42 6.94
CA GLU A 219 0.58 -16.31 7.94
C GLU A 219 2.09 -16.34 7.81
N SER A 220 2.63 -16.48 6.59
CA SER A 220 4.08 -16.41 6.35
C SER A 220 4.69 -15.09 6.82
N PHE A 221 3.97 -13.97 6.67
CA PHE A 221 4.39 -12.68 7.21
C PHE A 221 4.43 -12.70 8.73
N ILE A 222 3.36 -13.16 9.38
CA ILE A 222 3.29 -13.24 10.85
C ILE A 222 4.43 -14.12 11.38
N ASP A 223 4.60 -15.33 10.82
CA ASP A 223 5.63 -16.31 11.21
C ASP A 223 7.07 -15.77 11.08
N SER A 224 7.31 -14.82 10.16
CA SER A 224 8.66 -14.31 9.89
C SER A 224 8.97 -12.97 10.56
N TRP A 225 7.95 -12.25 11.04
CA TRP A 225 8.11 -10.86 11.51
C TRP A 225 7.61 -10.59 12.92
N PHE A 226 6.86 -11.50 13.52
CA PHE A 226 6.26 -11.29 14.82
C PHE A 226 6.64 -12.41 15.80
N THR A 227 6.57 -12.08 17.09
CA THR A 227 6.88 -13.02 18.19
C THR A 227 5.74 -14.00 18.42
N GLU A 228 6.03 -15.13 19.07
CA GLU A 228 5.03 -16.12 19.48
C GLU A 228 3.85 -15.50 20.27
N GLU A 229 4.11 -14.49 21.10
CA GLU A 229 3.06 -13.72 21.79
C GLU A 229 2.05 -13.08 20.83
N VAL A 230 2.52 -12.52 19.70
CA VAL A 230 1.64 -11.94 18.69
C VAL A 230 0.83 -13.02 17.98
N HIS A 231 1.40 -14.22 17.75
CA HIS A 231 0.65 -15.36 17.24
C HIS A 231 -0.52 -15.71 18.16
N ASP A 232 -0.29 -15.76 19.47
CA ASP A 232 -1.31 -16.07 20.46
C ASP A 232 -2.44 -15.03 20.49
N ILE A 233 -2.10 -13.73 20.45
CA ILE A 233 -3.08 -12.64 20.37
C ILE A 233 -3.95 -12.77 19.12
N LEU A 234 -3.33 -13.03 17.97
CA LEU A 234 -4.03 -13.17 16.69
C LEU A 234 -4.92 -14.42 16.68
N ALA A 235 -4.46 -15.53 17.26
CA ALA A 235 -5.22 -16.77 17.39
C ALA A 235 -6.43 -16.60 18.30
N GLU A 236 -6.25 -15.95 19.46
CA GLU A 236 -7.34 -15.66 20.40
C GLU A 236 -8.39 -14.73 19.78
N SER A 237 -7.99 -13.64 19.13
CA SER A 237 -8.90 -12.77 18.39
C SER A 237 -9.68 -13.55 17.33
N ALA A 238 -9.03 -14.47 16.61
CA ALA A 238 -9.72 -15.33 15.64
C ALA A 238 -10.74 -16.28 16.31
N ARG A 239 -10.41 -16.88 17.46
CA ARG A 239 -11.34 -17.73 18.24
C ARG A 239 -12.56 -16.92 18.69
N GLN A 240 -12.36 -15.76 19.28
CA GLN A 240 -13.44 -14.89 19.75
C GLN A 240 -14.37 -14.46 18.61
N ARG A 241 -13.82 -14.08 17.46
CA ARG A 241 -14.63 -13.71 16.29
C ARG A 241 -15.44 -14.89 15.75
N ARG A 242 -14.87 -16.09 15.69
CA ARG A 242 -15.61 -17.29 15.29
C ARG A 242 -16.75 -17.60 16.26
N ALA A 243 -16.51 -17.49 17.56
CA ALA A 243 -17.54 -17.65 18.59
C ALA A 243 -18.66 -16.62 18.45
N ALA A 244 -18.32 -15.34 18.22
CA ALA A 244 -19.30 -14.27 18.03
C ALA A 244 -20.11 -14.40 16.72
N ALA A 245 -19.50 -14.96 15.67
CA ALA A 245 -20.17 -15.23 14.39
C ALA A 245 -21.07 -16.48 14.45
N HIS A 246 -20.93 -17.32 15.47
CA HIS A 246 -21.73 -18.53 15.63
C HIS A 246 -23.19 -18.16 15.94
N ARG A 247 -24.06 -18.26 14.94
CA ARG A 247 -25.52 -18.17 15.14
C ARG A 247 -26.02 -19.46 15.78
N PRO A 248 -26.70 -19.42 16.94
CA PRO A 248 -27.31 -20.61 17.53
C PRO A 248 -28.35 -21.20 16.56
N LEU A 249 -28.26 -22.51 16.29
CA LEU A 249 -29.19 -23.23 15.41
C LEU A 249 -30.60 -23.39 16.02
N HIS A 250 -30.76 -23.14 17.32
CA HIS A 250 -32.05 -23.20 18.01
C HIS A 250 -32.22 -21.99 18.94
N ASN A 251 -33.18 -21.11 18.63
CA ASN A 251 -33.81 -20.26 19.64
C ASN A 251 -34.73 -21.17 20.47
N ARG A 252 -34.23 -21.72 21.58
CA ARG A 252 -35.13 -22.26 22.60
C ARG A 252 -35.83 -21.06 23.26
N PRO A 253 -37.17 -20.95 23.21
CA PRO A 253 -37.85 -19.95 24.01
C PRO A 253 -37.58 -20.29 25.48
N ALA A 254 -37.13 -19.30 26.24
CA ALA A 254 -37.02 -19.41 27.68
C ALA A 254 -38.41 -19.75 28.26
N LYS A 255 -38.43 -20.74 29.16
CA LYS A 255 -39.60 -21.06 29.99
C LYS A 255 -39.83 -19.96 31.02
#